data_AF-A0A924EM98-F1
#
_entry.id   AF-A0A924EM98-F1
#
_cell.length_a   1.000
_cell.length_b   1.000
_cell.length_c   1.000
_cell.angle_alpha   90.00
_cell.angle_beta   90.00
_cell.angle_gamma   90.00
#
_symmetry.space_group_name_H-M   'P 1'
#
loop_
_entity.id
_entity.type
_entity.pdbx_description
1 polymer ?
#
loop_
_entity_poly.entity_id
_entity_poly.type
_entity_poly.pdbx_seq_one_letter_code
_entity_poly.pdbx_strand_id
1 'polypeptide(L)'
;MMQYKNALLFFFGLVLSVQAMAGAGFCQGHKKNTAAKTTLADPAEDNYDVKYLRFDIKVSDTSVYVSGNVATTAQVVAATMGSYVFELDTSYTIDSAKINGSLVAVTTTSTTRTLTLSTALTTGAMFTAQVYYHGLPPGGTGGFFNGITHSVSAAGTHMVFTVSDPYVAKNWWPCKQSVTDKIDSMDMLVTVPAGRADGSNGVLIGVDSTSTAGQWTYHWKTNYKIDYYLISIAVAKYGQYKSYAHFTGSTDSVLIHNFFLDTATFNPAYKAGFDSLGQFIDYFSSLFGRYPFWREKYGVCYTSLPGGMEHQTMTTIGVPNTYVIAHELAHQWFGDNVTYKTWGDVWLSEGFATFAEQLFLGH
;
A
#
# COMPACT_ATOMS: atom_id res chain seq x y z
N MET A 1 -48.59 2.50 46.89
CA MET A 1 -48.65 3.47 45.77
C MET A 1 -47.26 4.03 45.54
N MET A 2 -46.75 3.82 44.32
CA MET A 2 -45.69 4.52 43.56
C MET A 2 -44.37 4.84 44.29
N GLN A 3 -43.24 4.22 43.94
CA GLN A 3 -42.49 4.20 42.66
C GLN A 3 -41.95 5.57 42.22
N TYR A 4 -40.75 5.52 41.64
CA TYR A 4 -39.96 6.57 40.96
C TYR A 4 -38.91 7.32 41.78
N LYS A 5 -37.94 6.57 42.32
CA LYS A 5 -36.53 6.99 42.35
C LYS A 5 -35.71 5.82 41.81
N ASN A 6 -35.32 5.87 40.53
CA ASN A 6 -34.28 5.07 39.84
C ASN A 6 -34.58 4.95 38.33
N ALA A 7 -34.67 6.09 37.63
CA ALA A 7 -34.84 6.07 36.17
C ALA A 7 -34.10 7.25 35.54
N LEU A 8 -32.80 7.38 35.81
CA LEU A 8 -31.95 8.36 35.11
C LEU A 8 -30.46 8.00 35.19
N LEU A 9 -30.11 6.75 34.87
CA LEU A 9 -28.70 6.34 34.75
C LEU A 9 -28.44 5.13 33.84
N PHE A 10 -29.43 4.67 33.07
CA PHE A 10 -29.30 3.45 32.26
C PHE A 10 -29.59 3.61 30.76
N PHE A 11 -29.53 4.84 30.23
CA PHE A 11 -29.78 5.11 28.80
C PHE A 11 -28.75 6.03 28.14
N PHE A 12 -27.51 6.07 28.65
CA PHE A 12 -26.39 6.75 28.00
C PHE A 12 -25.17 5.85 27.76
N GLY A 13 -25.30 4.54 28.03
CA GLY A 13 -24.20 3.57 27.93
C GLY A 13 -24.25 2.61 26.74
N LEU A 14 -25.22 2.75 25.82
CA LEU A 14 -25.44 1.76 24.74
C LEU A 14 -25.31 2.32 23.31
N VAL A 15 -24.84 3.56 23.14
CA VAL A 15 -24.67 4.17 21.80
C VAL A 15 -23.19 4.48 21.47
N LEU A 16 -22.28 4.37 22.43
CA LEU A 16 -20.84 4.63 22.23
C LEU A 16 -19.99 3.39 21.94
N SER A 17 -20.56 2.18 21.99
CA SER A 17 -19.81 0.93 21.78
C SER A 17 -19.94 0.32 20.37
N VAL A 18 -20.80 0.85 19.50
CA VAL A 18 -21.07 0.23 18.18
C VAL A 18 -20.15 0.78 17.07
N GLN A 19 -19.58 1.99 17.22
CA GLN A 19 -18.69 2.57 16.21
C GLN A 19 -17.21 2.20 16.38
N ALA A 20 -16.77 1.84 17.59
CA ALA A 20 -15.37 1.50 17.87
C ALA A 20 -14.97 0.10 17.36
N MET A 21 -15.92 -0.84 17.23
CA MET A 21 -15.64 -2.22 16.79
C MET A 21 -15.71 -2.43 15.28
N ALA A 22 -16.17 -1.45 14.50
CA ALA A 22 -16.39 -1.64 13.07
C ALA A 22 -15.10 -1.57 12.23
N GLY A 23 -14.11 -0.76 12.63
CA GLY A 23 -12.84 -0.60 11.91
C GLY A 23 -11.85 -1.74 12.16
N ALA A 24 -11.56 -2.01 13.44
CA ALA A 24 -10.69 -3.11 13.88
C ALA A 24 -11.26 -4.49 13.51
N GLY A 25 -12.57 -4.65 13.68
CA GLY A 25 -13.29 -5.88 13.37
C GLY A 25 -13.36 -6.18 11.87
N PHE A 26 -13.21 -5.17 10.99
CA PHE A 26 -13.08 -5.37 9.55
C PHE A 26 -11.71 -6.01 9.23
N CYS A 27 -10.61 -5.42 9.69
CA CYS A 27 -9.27 -5.99 9.48
C CYS A 27 -9.13 -7.40 10.09
N GLN A 28 -9.71 -7.64 11.27
CA GLN A 28 -9.67 -8.93 11.96
C GLN A 28 -10.67 -9.96 11.42
N GLY A 29 -11.87 -9.54 10.96
CA GLY A 29 -12.96 -10.42 10.51
C GLY A 29 -12.77 -10.99 9.10
N HIS A 30 -12.00 -10.31 8.25
CA HIS A 30 -11.86 -10.67 6.83
C HIS A 30 -10.75 -11.71 6.51
N LYS A 31 -10.00 -12.20 7.52
CA LYS A 31 -8.86 -13.13 7.34
C LYS A 31 -9.18 -14.63 7.56
N LYS A 32 -10.45 -15.02 7.70
CA LYS A 32 -10.86 -16.42 7.99
C LYS A 32 -10.73 -17.44 6.83
N ASN A 33 -10.08 -17.10 5.71
CA ASN A 33 -9.86 -18.02 4.58
C ASN A 33 -8.40 -18.06 4.11
N THR A 34 -7.44 -18.14 5.03
CA THR A 34 -6.05 -18.48 4.69
C THR A 34 -5.93 -19.99 4.46
N ALA A 35 -6.30 -20.43 3.25
CA ALA A 35 -5.76 -21.69 2.73
C ALA A 35 -4.23 -21.56 2.68
N ALA A 36 -3.52 -22.63 3.05
CA ALA A 36 -2.06 -22.73 3.12
C ALA A 36 -1.39 -22.57 1.75
N LYS A 37 -1.47 -21.39 1.14
CA LYS A 37 -0.74 -21.05 -0.07
C LYS A 37 0.69 -20.74 0.36
N THR A 38 1.65 -21.56 -0.10
CA THR A 38 3.03 -21.08 -0.32
C THR A 38 2.89 -19.88 -1.26
N THR A 39 3.11 -18.68 -0.72
CA THR A 39 3.00 -17.34 -1.30
C THR A 39 2.79 -17.22 -2.83
N LEU A 40 3.60 -17.93 -3.61
CA LEU A 40 3.67 -17.91 -5.06
C LEU A 40 2.50 -18.56 -5.81
N ALA A 41 2.23 -18.09 -7.04
CA ALA A 41 1.35 -18.76 -7.98
C ALA A 41 2.06 -19.85 -8.79
N ASP A 42 3.38 -19.70 -9.00
CA ASP A 42 4.21 -20.67 -9.70
C ASP A 42 5.58 -20.83 -9.00
N PRO A 43 6.07 -22.07 -8.74
CA PRO A 43 7.39 -22.27 -8.12
C PRO A 43 8.55 -21.62 -8.88
N ALA A 44 8.42 -21.36 -10.18
CA ALA A 44 9.45 -20.67 -10.95
C ALA A 44 9.64 -19.20 -10.54
N GLU A 45 8.68 -18.60 -9.83
CA GLU A 45 8.86 -17.27 -9.22
C GLU A 45 9.94 -17.26 -8.12
N ASP A 46 10.25 -18.42 -7.50
CA ASP A 46 11.36 -18.55 -6.53
C ASP A 46 12.74 -18.66 -7.20
N ASN A 47 12.83 -18.70 -8.53
CA ASN A 47 14.13 -18.78 -9.22
C ASN A 47 14.91 -17.46 -9.21
N TYR A 48 14.28 -16.37 -8.80
CA TYR A 48 14.89 -15.04 -8.73
C TYR A 48 14.45 -14.27 -7.47
N ASP A 49 15.29 -13.31 -7.08
CA ASP A 49 15.12 -12.40 -5.95
C ASP A 49 15.03 -10.96 -6.50
N VAL A 50 13.94 -10.27 -6.21
CA VAL A 50 13.67 -8.94 -6.77
C VAL A 50 14.48 -7.87 -6.03
N LYS A 51 15.30 -7.14 -6.78
CA LYS A 51 16.18 -6.09 -6.24
C LYS A 51 15.60 -4.70 -6.39
N TYR A 52 14.97 -4.42 -7.52
CA TYR A 52 14.49 -3.09 -7.81
C TYR A 52 13.29 -3.12 -8.73
N LEU A 53 12.30 -2.27 -8.42
CA LEU A 53 11.15 -2.01 -9.27
C LEU A 53 11.19 -0.57 -9.78
N ARG A 54 10.90 -0.41 -11.07
CA ARG A 54 10.58 0.90 -11.65
C ARG A 54 9.20 0.84 -12.28
N PHE A 55 8.27 1.57 -11.70
CA PHE A 55 6.97 1.80 -12.29
C PHE A 55 7.02 3.06 -13.15
N ASP A 56 6.39 2.99 -14.31
CA ASP A 56 6.07 4.14 -15.15
C ASP A 56 4.67 3.88 -15.70
N ILE A 57 3.69 4.33 -14.93
CA ILE A 57 2.28 4.02 -15.12
C ILE A 57 1.43 5.29 -15.22
N LYS A 58 0.31 5.15 -15.91
CA LYS A 58 -0.71 6.17 -16.06
C LYS A 58 -2.02 5.66 -15.49
N VAL A 59 -2.62 6.48 -14.64
CA VAL A 59 -3.89 6.22 -13.95
C VAL A 59 -4.74 7.51 -13.90
N SER A 60 -6.01 7.40 -13.55
CA SER A 60 -6.87 8.57 -13.27
C SER A 60 -7.55 8.45 -11.91
N ASP A 61 -8.23 9.50 -11.47
CA ASP A 61 -9.12 9.47 -10.31
C ASP A 61 -10.52 8.90 -10.63
N THR A 62 -10.84 8.72 -11.91
CA THR A 62 -12.20 8.41 -12.39
C THR A 62 -12.38 7.00 -12.94
N SER A 63 -11.29 6.24 -13.07
CA SER A 63 -11.29 4.92 -13.68
C SER A 63 -10.18 4.06 -13.08
N VAL A 64 -10.46 2.77 -12.88
CA VAL A 64 -9.46 1.77 -12.48
C VAL A 64 -8.55 1.32 -13.63
N TYR A 65 -8.68 1.94 -14.82
CA TYR A 65 -7.82 1.64 -15.95
C TYR A 65 -6.36 2.03 -15.66
N VAL A 66 -5.46 1.09 -15.91
CA VAL A 66 -4.01 1.30 -15.78
C VAL A 66 -3.35 1.04 -17.13
N SER A 67 -2.40 1.88 -17.50
CA SER A 67 -1.50 1.62 -18.63
C SER A 67 -0.08 2.06 -18.32
N GLY A 68 0.90 1.48 -19.00
CA GLY A 68 2.31 1.86 -18.84
C GLY A 68 3.20 0.63 -18.79
N ASN A 69 4.23 0.67 -17.96
CA ASN A 69 5.13 -0.45 -17.76
C ASN A 69 5.69 -0.54 -16.35
N VAL A 70 6.09 -1.75 -15.99
CA VAL A 70 6.92 -2.01 -14.81
C VAL A 70 8.18 -2.73 -15.27
N ALA A 71 9.32 -2.24 -14.80
CA ALA A 71 10.61 -2.90 -14.95
C ALA A 71 11.06 -3.50 -13.62
N THR A 72 11.24 -4.81 -13.60
CA THR A 72 11.72 -5.62 -12.48
C THR A 72 13.18 -5.97 -12.72
N THR A 73 14.08 -5.44 -11.89
CA THR A 73 15.48 -5.86 -11.84
C THR A 73 15.65 -6.88 -10.73
N ALA A 74 16.16 -8.06 -11.07
CA ALA A 74 16.25 -9.20 -10.17
C ALA A 74 17.56 -9.96 -10.34
N GLN A 75 17.92 -10.71 -9.30
CA GLN A 75 19.05 -11.64 -9.29
C GLN A 75 18.55 -13.07 -9.37
N VAL A 76 19.15 -13.90 -10.22
CA VAL A 76 18.85 -15.34 -10.27
C VAL A 76 19.39 -16.03 -9.01
N VAL A 77 18.55 -16.77 -8.30
CA VAL A 77 18.95 -17.55 -7.11
C VAL A 77 18.94 -19.06 -7.36
N ALA A 78 18.20 -19.53 -8.37
CA ALA A 78 18.28 -20.92 -8.81
C ALA A 78 19.61 -21.24 -9.50
N ALA A 79 20.00 -22.52 -9.54
CA ALA A 79 21.19 -23.00 -10.29
C ALA A 79 21.16 -22.53 -11.75
N THR A 80 19.99 -22.68 -12.38
CA THR A 80 19.69 -22.22 -13.74
C THR A 80 18.23 -21.75 -13.82
N MET A 81 17.98 -20.66 -14.53
CA MET A 81 16.64 -20.11 -14.76
C MET A 81 16.40 -20.02 -16.28
N GLY A 82 15.48 -20.83 -16.79
CA GLY A 82 15.10 -20.85 -18.21
C GLY A 82 13.92 -19.94 -18.56
N SER A 83 13.22 -19.41 -17.57
CA SER A 83 12.07 -18.52 -17.77
C SER A 83 11.94 -17.52 -16.62
N TYR A 84 11.46 -16.33 -16.94
CA TYR A 84 10.96 -15.37 -15.96
C TYR A 84 9.44 -15.53 -15.85
N VAL A 85 8.94 -15.75 -14.64
CA VAL A 85 7.51 -15.97 -14.35
C VAL A 85 7.02 -14.90 -13.39
N PHE A 86 5.83 -14.35 -13.64
CA PHE A 86 5.17 -13.36 -12.76
C PHE A 86 3.65 -13.48 -12.86
N GLU A 87 2.92 -12.84 -11.95
CA GLU A 87 1.47 -12.73 -11.97
C GLU A 87 0.99 -11.40 -12.57
N LEU A 88 -0.05 -11.45 -13.41
CA LEU A 88 -0.84 -10.31 -13.86
C LEU A 88 -2.27 -10.78 -14.15
N ASP A 89 -3.28 -10.01 -13.76
CA ASP A 89 -4.66 -10.39 -14.04
C ASP A 89 -4.93 -10.54 -15.56
N THR A 90 -5.80 -11.50 -15.92
CA THR A 90 -6.15 -11.80 -17.31
C THR A 90 -6.88 -10.69 -18.04
N SER A 91 -7.43 -9.70 -17.33
CA SER A 91 -8.08 -8.55 -17.94
C SER A 91 -7.09 -7.53 -18.54
N TYR A 92 -5.80 -7.67 -18.26
CA TYR A 92 -4.75 -6.84 -18.84
C TYR A 92 -4.21 -7.43 -20.14
N THR A 93 -4.07 -6.55 -21.13
CA THR A 93 -3.32 -6.81 -22.35
C THR A 93 -1.84 -6.49 -22.09
N ILE A 94 -0.94 -7.43 -22.40
CA ILE A 94 0.50 -7.17 -22.44
C ILE A 94 0.85 -6.75 -23.86
N ASP A 95 1.25 -5.49 -24.03
CA ASP A 95 1.64 -4.92 -25.32
C ASP A 95 2.97 -5.48 -25.80
N SER A 96 3.93 -5.58 -24.88
CA SER A 96 5.23 -6.20 -25.13
C SER A 96 5.93 -6.52 -23.80
N ALA A 97 6.84 -7.49 -23.84
CA ALA A 97 7.71 -7.76 -22.72
C ALA A 97 9.16 -7.92 -23.18
N LYS A 98 10.10 -7.48 -22.34
CA LYS A 98 11.54 -7.49 -22.64
C LYS A 98 12.30 -8.14 -21.50
N ILE A 99 13.38 -8.86 -21.83
CA ILE A 99 14.43 -9.25 -20.90
C ILE A 99 15.73 -8.61 -21.38
N ASN A 100 16.37 -7.82 -20.51
CA ASN A 100 17.60 -7.09 -20.82
C ASN A 100 17.49 -6.27 -22.12
N GLY A 101 16.34 -5.62 -22.33
CA GLY A 101 16.03 -4.80 -23.51
C GLY A 101 15.61 -5.58 -24.76
N SER A 102 15.78 -6.90 -24.79
CA SER A 102 15.40 -7.76 -25.93
C SER A 102 13.96 -8.25 -25.79
N LEU A 103 13.16 -8.18 -26.87
CA LEU A 103 11.77 -8.63 -26.86
C LEU A 103 11.66 -10.14 -26.62
N VAL A 104 10.70 -10.53 -25.78
CA VAL A 104 10.41 -11.94 -25.46
C VAL A 104 8.91 -12.18 -25.54
N ALA A 105 8.52 -13.29 -26.15
CA ALA A 105 7.13 -13.70 -26.21
C ALA A 105 6.61 -14.07 -24.82
N VAL A 106 5.36 -13.70 -24.52
CA VAL A 106 4.70 -14.03 -23.26
C VAL A 106 3.72 -15.15 -23.47
N THR A 107 3.79 -16.20 -22.66
CA THR A 107 2.75 -17.21 -22.56
C THR A 107 1.92 -16.97 -21.30
N THR A 108 0.62 -17.23 -21.39
CA THR A 108 -0.35 -16.92 -20.34
C THR A 108 -1.04 -18.20 -19.88
N THR A 109 -1.01 -18.46 -18.58
CA THR A 109 -1.75 -19.56 -17.94
C THR A 109 -2.50 -19.00 -16.73
N SER A 110 -3.82 -18.80 -16.84
CA SER A 110 -4.59 -18.05 -15.84
C SER A 110 -3.95 -16.67 -15.58
N THR A 111 -3.71 -16.29 -14.33
CA THR A 111 -3.01 -15.05 -13.95
C THR A 111 -1.48 -15.15 -14.03
N THR A 112 -0.92 -16.33 -14.30
CA THR A 112 0.53 -16.49 -14.46
C THR A 112 0.96 -16.12 -15.88
N ARG A 113 2.10 -15.44 -15.99
CA ARG A 113 2.75 -15.00 -17.23
C ARG A 113 4.18 -15.51 -17.26
N THR A 114 4.60 -16.03 -18.40
CA THR A 114 5.93 -16.65 -18.56
C THR A 114 6.65 -16.09 -19.77
N LEU A 115 7.88 -15.62 -19.57
CA LEU A 115 8.83 -15.20 -20.60
C LEU A 115 9.92 -16.26 -20.69
N THR A 116 9.88 -17.09 -21.73
CA THR A 116 10.91 -18.11 -21.96
C THR A 116 12.19 -17.46 -22.46
N LEU A 117 13.29 -17.67 -21.75
CA LEU A 117 14.59 -17.12 -22.10
C LEU A 117 15.23 -17.96 -23.22
N SER A 118 15.79 -17.30 -24.23
CA SER A 118 16.53 -17.97 -25.31
C SER A 118 17.84 -18.61 -24.82
N THR A 119 18.39 -18.12 -23.71
CA THR A 119 19.54 -18.68 -23.00
C THR A 119 19.24 -18.63 -21.52
N ALA A 120 19.35 -19.77 -20.84
CA ALA A 120 19.14 -19.84 -19.40
C ALA A 120 20.17 -18.98 -18.66
N LEU A 121 19.72 -18.26 -17.65
CA LEU A 121 20.58 -17.49 -16.75
C LEU A 121 21.04 -18.39 -15.59
N THR A 122 22.25 -18.19 -15.10
CA THR A 122 22.82 -18.94 -13.97
C THR A 122 22.69 -18.16 -12.66
N THR A 123 22.84 -18.84 -11.52
CA THR A 123 22.86 -18.21 -10.19
C THR A 123 23.75 -16.97 -10.15
N GLY A 124 23.27 -15.93 -9.48
CA GLY A 124 23.97 -14.65 -9.30
C GLY A 124 23.84 -13.68 -10.47
N ALA A 125 23.38 -14.12 -11.64
CA ALA A 125 23.16 -13.25 -12.79
C ALA A 125 22.07 -12.21 -12.49
N MET A 126 22.34 -10.95 -12.83
CA MET A 126 21.35 -9.87 -12.80
C MET A 126 20.62 -9.80 -14.14
N PHE A 127 19.32 -9.53 -14.10
CA PHE A 127 18.53 -9.24 -15.29
C PHE A 127 17.45 -8.21 -15.00
N THR A 128 16.95 -7.58 -16.06
CA THR A 128 15.79 -6.68 -16.00
C THR A 128 14.70 -7.21 -16.92
N ALA A 129 13.54 -7.55 -16.34
CA ALA A 129 12.31 -7.81 -17.07
C ALA A 129 11.47 -6.53 -17.13
N GLN A 130 11.04 -6.11 -18.32
CA GLN A 130 10.17 -4.95 -18.49
C GLN A 130 8.90 -5.36 -19.21
N VAL A 131 7.75 -5.10 -18.60
CA VAL A 131 6.43 -5.51 -19.10
C VAL A 131 5.62 -4.26 -19.38
N TYR A 132 5.25 -4.04 -20.64
CA TYR A 132 4.34 -3.00 -21.07
C TYR A 132 2.93 -3.57 -21.14
N TYR A 133 1.98 -2.91 -20.50
CA TYR A 133 0.64 -3.44 -20.34
C TYR A 133 -0.38 -2.31 -20.22
N HIS A 134 -1.63 -2.66 -20.55
CA HIS A 134 -2.76 -1.79 -20.30
C HIS A 134 -4.03 -2.61 -20.12
N GLY A 135 -5.01 -2.06 -19.40
CA GLY A 135 -6.27 -2.76 -19.20
C GLY A 135 -7.11 -2.18 -18.09
N LEU A 136 -8.32 -2.72 -18.02
CA LEU A 136 -9.26 -2.48 -16.95
C LEU A 136 -9.29 -3.74 -16.07
N PRO A 137 -8.88 -3.67 -14.80
CA PRO A 137 -8.95 -4.81 -13.89
C PRO A 137 -10.39 -5.27 -13.68
N PRO A 138 -10.62 -6.55 -13.33
CA PRO A 138 -11.96 -7.05 -13.07
C PRO A 138 -12.63 -6.17 -12.02
N GLY A 139 -13.70 -5.49 -12.44
CA GLY A 139 -14.34 -4.45 -11.67
C GLY A 139 -14.94 -5.00 -10.38
N GLY A 140 -14.45 -4.49 -9.25
CA GLY A 140 -15.13 -4.60 -7.97
C GLY A 140 -15.28 -3.22 -7.36
N THR A 141 -16.50 -2.84 -7.03
CA THR A 141 -16.77 -1.77 -6.07
C THR A 141 -16.63 -2.38 -4.67
N GLY A 142 -15.63 -2.01 -3.86
CA GLY A 142 -15.60 -2.53 -2.49
C GLY A 142 -14.30 -2.58 -1.69
N GLY A 143 -13.20 -1.91 -2.08
CA GLY A 143 -12.01 -1.81 -1.22
C GLY A 143 -11.10 -3.03 -1.29
N PHE A 144 -11.07 -3.86 -0.23
CA PHE A 144 -10.17 -5.02 -0.10
C PHE A 144 -10.44 -6.07 -1.21
N PHE A 145 -9.39 -6.79 -1.64
CA PHE A 145 -9.40 -7.85 -2.67
C PHE A 145 -9.55 -7.43 -4.14
N ASN A 146 -9.73 -6.14 -4.45
CA ASN A 146 -9.83 -5.70 -5.85
C ASN A 146 -8.49 -5.20 -6.43
N GLY A 147 -7.44 -5.06 -5.60
CA GLY A 147 -6.12 -4.54 -6.00
C GLY A 147 -6.12 -3.04 -6.27
N ILE A 148 -7.10 -2.56 -7.02
CA ILE A 148 -7.35 -1.15 -7.31
C ILE A 148 -8.87 -0.87 -7.31
N THR A 149 -9.26 0.23 -6.69
CA THR A 149 -10.67 0.62 -6.51
C THR A 149 -10.86 2.05 -6.98
N HIS A 150 -11.95 2.29 -7.72
CA HIS A 150 -12.51 3.62 -7.95
C HIS A 150 -13.66 3.86 -6.99
N SER A 151 -13.73 5.05 -6.40
CA SER A 151 -14.88 5.48 -5.63
C SER A 151 -15.13 6.99 -5.76
N VAL A 152 -16.27 7.42 -5.23
CA VAL A 152 -16.67 8.82 -5.19
C VAL A 152 -17.05 9.15 -3.75
N SER A 153 -16.47 10.22 -3.20
CA SER A 153 -16.80 10.68 -1.86
C SER A 153 -18.23 11.23 -1.79
N ALA A 154 -18.77 11.39 -0.57
CA ALA A 154 -20.07 12.04 -0.37
C ALA A 154 -20.15 13.46 -0.96
N ALA A 155 -19.00 14.15 -1.07
CA ALA A 155 -18.88 15.48 -1.68
C ALA A 155 -18.68 15.44 -3.21
N GLY A 156 -18.81 14.27 -3.85
CA GLY A 156 -18.66 14.10 -5.30
C GLY A 156 -17.21 14.09 -5.80
N THR A 157 -16.22 13.93 -4.90
CA THR A 157 -14.80 13.87 -5.31
C THR A 157 -14.45 12.45 -5.70
N HIS A 158 -14.04 12.27 -6.96
CA HIS A 158 -13.53 11.01 -7.48
C HIS A 158 -12.15 10.68 -6.88
N MET A 159 -11.93 9.40 -6.60
CA MET A 159 -10.65 8.87 -6.16
C MET A 159 -10.42 7.46 -6.69
N VAL A 160 -9.15 7.14 -6.93
CA VAL A 160 -8.68 5.78 -7.21
C VAL A 160 -7.58 5.45 -6.23
N PHE A 161 -7.60 4.25 -5.64
CA PHE A 161 -6.59 3.81 -4.69
C PHE A 161 -6.39 2.30 -4.79
N THR A 162 -5.23 1.84 -4.33
CA THR A 162 -4.84 0.43 -4.37
C THR A 162 -4.86 -0.19 -2.99
N VAL A 163 -5.14 -1.49 -2.93
CA VAL A 163 -5.03 -2.38 -1.76
C VAL A 163 -4.65 -3.75 -2.29
N SER A 164 -3.42 -4.18 -2.05
CA SER A 164 -2.83 -5.38 -2.66
C SER A 164 -2.90 -6.62 -1.76
N ASP A 165 -3.22 -6.45 -0.46
CA ASP A 165 -3.37 -7.54 0.51
C ASP A 165 -4.53 -8.49 0.15
N PRO A 166 -4.37 -9.82 0.23
CA PRO A 166 -3.10 -10.53 0.38
C PRO A 166 -2.47 -10.87 -0.99
N TYR A 167 -3.27 -11.13 -2.02
CA TYR A 167 -2.77 -11.70 -3.29
C TYR A 167 -3.35 -11.03 -4.54
N VAL A 168 -3.59 -9.73 -4.44
CA VAL A 168 -4.30 -8.96 -5.48
C VAL A 168 -3.48 -7.79 -6.04
N ALA A 169 -2.17 -7.75 -5.79
CA ALA A 169 -1.24 -6.86 -6.49
C ALA A 169 -1.30 -7.05 -8.01
N LYS A 170 -1.45 -8.31 -8.45
CA LYS A 170 -1.61 -8.67 -9.87
C LYS A 170 -2.78 -8.00 -10.57
N ASN A 171 -3.73 -7.43 -9.83
CA ASN A 171 -4.87 -6.72 -10.39
C ASN A 171 -4.53 -5.28 -10.79
N TRP A 172 -3.29 -4.81 -10.63
CA TRP A 172 -2.91 -3.50 -11.15
C TRP A 172 -1.49 -3.40 -11.70
N TRP A 173 -0.62 -4.37 -11.40
CA TRP A 173 0.73 -4.43 -11.94
C TRP A 173 1.28 -5.86 -12.06
N PRO A 174 2.25 -6.10 -12.98
CA PRO A 174 2.89 -7.40 -13.15
C PRO A 174 3.87 -7.67 -11.99
N CYS A 175 3.56 -8.64 -11.14
CA CYS A 175 4.18 -8.80 -9.83
C CYS A 175 4.60 -10.24 -9.50
N LYS A 176 5.57 -10.38 -8.61
CA LYS A 176 5.78 -11.60 -7.80
C LYS A 176 5.14 -11.38 -6.44
N GLN A 177 4.22 -12.24 -6.03
CA GLN A 177 3.47 -12.06 -4.77
C GLN A 177 4.06 -12.91 -3.64
N SER A 178 5.27 -12.58 -3.22
CA SER A 178 5.98 -13.30 -2.15
C SER A 178 6.38 -12.42 -0.97
N VAL A 179 5.83 -12.71 0.21
CA VAL A 179 6.19 -11.97 1.44
C VAL A 179 7.60 -12.29 1.97
N THR A 180 8.27 -13.25 1.34
CA THR A 180 9.67 -13.60 1.66
C THR A 180 10.68 -12.96 0.71
N ASP A 181 10.21 -12.22 -0.31
CA ASP A 181 11.05 -11.58 -1.33
C ASP A 181 10.79 -10.07 -1.34
N LYS A 182 11.27 -9.39 -0.29
CA LYS A 182 11.18 -7.93 -0.24
C LYS A 182 12.06 -7.30 -1.31
N ILE A 183 11.47 -6.38 -2.06
CA ILE A 183 12.15 -5.57 -3.06
C ILE A 183 13.08 -4.58 -2.36
N ASP A 184 14.37 -4.56 -2.70
CA ASP A 184 15.36 -3.72 -1.98
C ASP A 184 15.12 -2.21 -2.15
N SER A 185 14.57 -1.77 -3.28
CA SER A 185 14.24 -0.35 -3.55
C SER A 185 13.26 -0.19 -4.71
N MET A 186 12.60 0.96 -4.80
CA MET A 186 11.63 1.23 -5.88
C MET A 186 11.59 2.70 -6.28
N ASP A 187 11.46 2.93 -7.58
CA ASP A 187 11.01 4.19 -8.17
C ASP A 187 9.58 4.03 -8.69
N MET A 188 8.68 4.92 -8.29
CA MET A 188 7.28 4.92 -8.71
C MET A 188 6.97 6.22 -9.45
N LEU A 189 6.77 6.13 -10.76
CA LEU A 189 6.36 7.24 -11.61
C LEU A 189 4.88 7.07 -11.97
N VAL A 190 4.05 7.96 -11.45
CA VAL A 190 2.59 7.93 -11.65
C VAL A 190 2.16 9.17 -12.42
N THR A 191 1.72 8.96 -13.66
CA THR A 191 1.14 10.00 -14.50
C THR A 191 -0.36 10.08 -14.26
N VAL A 192 -0.85 11.27 -13.89
CA VAL A 192 -2.25 11.55 -13.57
C VAL A 192 -2.77 12.76 -14.35
N PRO A 193 -4.10 12.95 -14.50
CA PRO A 193 -4.65 14.18 -15.05
C PRO A 193 -4.20 15.42 -14.25
N ALA A 194 -3.97 16.54 -14.94
CA ALA A 194 -3.57 17.80 -14.30
C ALA A 194 -4.57 18.23 -13.22
N GLY A 195 -4.06 18.75 -12.10
CA GLY A 195 -4.88 19.11 -10.93
C GLY A 195 -5.30 17.92 -10.07
N ARG A 196 -4.72 16.74 -10.29
CA ARG A 196 -4.75 15.61 -9.36
C ARG A 196 -3.41 15.46 -8.67
N ALA A 197 -3.46 14.87 -7.48
CA ALA A 197 -2.27 14.43 -6.79
C ALA A 197 -2.33 12.92 -6.56
N ASP A 198 -1.14 12.33 -6.62
CA ASP A 198 -0.89 10.96 -6.22
C ASP A 198 -0.17 10.97 -4.87
N GLY A 199 -0.53 10.06 -3.97
CA GLY A 199 0.23 9.75 -2.76
C GLY A 199 0.69 8.30 -2.80
N SER A 200 2.00 8.09 -2.68
CA SER A 200 2.64 6.76 -2.79
C SER A 200 3.80 6.59 -1.80
N ASN A 201 4.45 5.42 -1.84
CA ASN A 201 5.51 5.01 -0.93
C ASN A 201 6.81 5.80 -1.14
N GLY A 202 7.61 5.93 -0.09
CA GLY A 202 8.90 6.62 -0.12
C GLY A 202 8.78 8.13 -0.16
N VAL A 203 9.84 8.83 -0.59
CA VAL A 203 9.90 10.30 -0.67
C VAL A 203 9.47 10.80 -2.04
N LEU A 204 8.80 11.96 -2.09
CA LEU A 204 8.49 12.64 -3.35
C LEU A 204 9.77 13.29 -3.88
N ILE A 205 10.31 12.76 -4.97
CA ILE A 205 11.48 13.30 -5.66
C ILE A 205 11.11 14.55 -6.47
N GLY A 206 9.94 14.53 -7.11
CA GLY A 206 9.46 15.67 -7.89
C GLY A 206 8.11 15.43 -8.53
N VAL A 207 7.54 16.51 -9.07
CA VAL A 207 6.33 16.49 -9.88
C VAL A 207 6.65 17.18 -11.20
N ASP A 208 6.55 16.45 -12.30
CA ASP A 208 6.66 17.02 -13.65
C ASP A 208 5.27 17.39 -14.16
N SER A 209 5.01 18.69 -14.23
CA SER A 209 3.75 19.24 -14.76
C SER A 209 3.90 19.85 -16.16
N THR A 210 5.04 19.65 -16.82
CA THR A 210 5.44 20.42 -18.00
C THR A 210 5.71 19.55 -19.23
N SER A 211 6.18 18.31 -19.06
CA SER A 211 6.55 17.45 -20.20
C SER A 211 5.35 16.95 -21.02
N THR A 212 4.15 16.91 -20.45
CA THR A 212 2.96 16.48 -21.18
C THR A 212 1.75 17.32 -20.83
N ALA A 213 1.19 18.00 -21.83
CA ALA A 213 0.04 18.89 -21.64
C ALA A 213 -1.15 18.16 -21.00
N GLY A 214 -1.72 18.76 -19.94
CA GLY A 214 -2.87 18.22 -19.22
C GLY A 214 -2.58 17.03 -18.31
N GLN A 215 -1.31 16.67 -18.09
CA GLN A 215 -0.90 15.56 -17.22
C GLN A 215 0.24 15.97 -16.30
N TRP A 216 0.25 15.43 -15.08
CA TRP A 216 1.32 15.59 -14.11
C TRP A 216 1.90 14.21 -13.76
N THR A 217 3.22 14.11 -13.67
CA THR A 217 3.91 12.86 -13.29
C THR A 217 4.54 13.03 -11.91
N TYR A 218 4.07 12.26 -10.95
CA TYR A 218 4.63 12.19 -9.60
C TYR A 218 5.72 11.13 -9.56
N HIS A 219 6.93 11.51 -9.14
CA HIS A 219 8.05 10.59 -8.97
C HIS A 219 8.31 10.38 -7.48
N TRP A 220 7.96 9.20 -7.01
CA TRP A 220 8.23 8.73 -5.66
C TRP A 220 9.39 7.74 -5.66
N LYS A 221 10.13 7.70 -4.54
CA LYS A 221 11.26 6.79 -4.38
C LYS A 221 11.39 6.27 -2.96
N THR A 222 11.54 4.95 -2.83
CA THR A 222 11.97 4.32 -1.58
C THR A 222 13.30 3.59 -1.79
N ASN A 223 14.20 3.72 -0.80
CA ASN A 223 15.45 2.99 -0.66
C ASN A 223 15.39 2.00 0.52
N TYR A 224 14.25 1.91 1.21
CA TYR A 224 13.99 0.83 2.15
C TYR A 224 13.39 -0.37 1.41
N LYS A 225 13.68 -1.56 1.94
CA LYS A 225 13.03 -2.77 1.46
C LYS A 225 11.53 -2.66 1.61
N ILE A 226 10.77 -3.14 0.64
CA ILE A 226 9.30 -3.10 0.64
C ILE A 226 8.73 -4.41 0.14
N ASP A 227 7.62 -4.84 0.72
CA ASP A 227 6.88 -6.03 0.28
C ASP A 227 5.89 -5.68 -0.84
N TYR A 228 5.56 -6.64 -1.71
CA TYR A 228 4.71 -6.41 -2.88
C TYR A 228 3.33 -5.86 -2.49
N TYR A 229 2.78 -6.31 -1.34
CA TYR A 229 1.44 -5.94 -0.91
C TYR A 229 1.37 -4.54 -0.27
N LEU A 230 2.52 -3.97 0.08
CA LEU A 230 2.67 -2.65 0.70
C LEU A 230 2.83 -1.53 -0.33
N ILE A 231 3.12 -1.88 -1.59
CA ILE A 231 3.21 -0.92 -2.69
C ILE A 231 1.82 -0.38 -3.00
N SER A 232 1.71 0.95 -3.03
CA SER A 232 0.43 1.62 -3.26
C SER A 232 0.53 2.92 -4.03
N ILE A 233 -0.59 3.26 -4.64
CA ILE A 233 -0.93 4.56 -5.20
C ILE A 233 -2.32 4.97 -4.71
N ALA A 234 -2.53 6.27 -4.56
CA ALA A 234 -3.83 6.87 -4.27
C ALA A 234 -3.93 8.21 -5.00
N VAL A 235 -4.89 8.32 -5.91
CA VAL A 235 -5.05 9.43 -6.85
C VAL A 235 -6.41 10.08 -6.67
N ALA A 236 -6.40 11.36 -6.34
CA ALA A 236 -7.61 12.18 -6.25
C ALA A 236 -7.27 13.67 -6.38
N LYS A 237 -8.29 14.53 -6.25
CA LYS A 237 -8.09 15.97 -6.08
C LYS A 237 -7.70 16.27 -4.62
N TYR A 238 -6.53 15.82 -4.19
CA TYR A 238 -6.06 15.98 -2.82
C TYR A 238 -5.55 17.39 -2.52
N GLY A 239 -5.93 17.91 -1.36
CA GLY A 239 -5.12 18.87 -0.62
C GLY A 239 -4.03 18.16 0.18
N GLN A 240 -2.91 18.84 0.41
CA GLN A 240 -1.75 18.28 1.09
C GLN A 240 -1.53 18.97 2.44
N TYR A 241 -1.24 18.19 3.46
CA TYR A 241 -0.91 18.67 4.80
C TYR A 241 0.42 18.08 5.25
N LYS A 242 1.37 18.96 5.55
CA LYS A 242 2.72 18.57 5.93
C LYS A 242 3.02 19.01 7.36
N SER A 243 3.63 18.12 8.11
CA SER A 243 4.17 18.37 9.44
C SER A 243 5.44 17.54 9.63
N TYR A 244 6.05 17.61 10.81
CA TYR A 244 7.23 16.81 11.15
C TYR A 244 7.04 16.11 12.49
N ALA A 245 7.48 14.86 12.56
CA ALA A 245 7.72 14.18 13.83
C ALA A 245 9.16 14.46 14.28
N HIS A 246 9.36 14.57 15.59
CA HIS A 246 10.68 14.66 16.21
C HIS A 246 10.83 13.52 17.20
N PHE A 247 12.03 12.98 17.33
CA PHE A 247 12.31 11.92 18.29
C PHE A 247 12.87 12.51 19.58
N THR A 248 12.31 12.13 20.73
CA THR A 248 12.79 12.58 22.04
C THR A 248 14.28 12.27 22.21
N GLY A 249 15.09 13.29 22.51
CA GLY A 249 16.54 13.17 22.67
C GLY A 249 17.35 13.13 21.36
N SER A 250 16.73 13.43 20.21
CA SER A 250 17.38 13.49 18.89
C SER A 250 17.14 14.83 18.20
N THR A 251 18.07 15.23 17.33
CA THR A 251 17.89 16.38 16.41
C THR A 251 17.22 15.99 15.10
N ASP A 252 17.04 14.70 14.86
CA ASP A 252 16.44 14.22 13.63
C ASP A 252 14.93 14.43 13.61
N SER A 253 14.38 14.45 12.40
CA SER A 253 12.94 14.56 12.17
C SER A 253 12.50 13.66 11.02
N VAL A 254 11.21 13.31 11.01
CA VAL A 254 10.57 12.60 9.88
C VAL A 254 9.51 13.51 9.29
N LEU A 255 9.54 13.69 7.97
CA LEU A 255 8.45 14.37 7.26
C LEU A 255 7.17 13.54 7.40
N ILE A 256 6.09 14.19 7.80
CA ILE A 256 4.73 13.66 7.70
C ILE A 256 4.06 14.36 6.52
N HIS A 257 3.69 13.61 5.48
CA HIS A 257 3.08 14.16 4.26
C HIS A 257 1.73 13.49 3.98
N ASN A 258 0.67 14.17 4.37
CA ASN A 258 -0.70 13.65 4.29
C ASN A 258 -1.50 14.23 3.11
N PHE A 259 -2.49 13.47 2.63
CA PHE A 259 -3.31 13.78 1.46
C PHE A 259 -4.81 13.61 1.77
N PHE A 260 -5.61 14.66 1.57
CA PHE A 260 -7.05 14.69 1.93
C PHE A 260 -7.93 15.32 0.84
N LEU A 261 -9.12 14.76 0.63
CA LEU A 261 -9.99 15.13 -0.50
C LEU A 261 -10.58 16.54 -0.37
N ASP A 262 -10.91 16.96 0.85
CA ASP A 262 -11.48 18.27 1.10
C ASP A 262 -10.72 18.95 2.24
N THR A 263 -9.99 20.02 1.94
CA THR A 263 -9.27 20.80 2.95
C THR A 263 -10.21 21.57 3.89
N ALA A 264 -11.42 21.93 3.45
CA ALA A 264 -12.36 22.68 4.27
C ALA A 264 -13.01 21.82 5.37
N THR A 265 -13.34 20.55 5.09
CA THR A 265 -13.86 19.58 6.07
C THR A 265 -12.74 18.84 6.82
N PHE A 266 -11.59 18.62 6.18
CA PHE A 266 -10.40 18.04 6.82
C PHE A 266 -9.89 18.90 7.98
N ASN A 267 -9.81 20.21 7.78
CA ASN A 267 -9.16 21.13 8.73
C ASN A 267 -9.90 21.28 10.09
N PRO A 268 -11.24 21.12 10.19
CA PRO A 268 -11.93 21.13 11.49
C PRO A 268 -12.11 19.76 12.14
N ALA A 269 -12.48 18.71 11.38
CA ALA A 269 -12.94 17.45 11.97
C ALA A 269 -11.82 16.48 12.37
N TYR A 270 -10.74 16.44 11.59
CA TYR A 270 -9.68 15.44 11.76
C TYR A 270 -8.31 16.04 12.07
N LYS A 271 -8.15 17.35 11.87
CA LYS A 271 -6.86 18.05 12.00
C LYS A 271 -6.18 17.78 13.34
N ALA A 272 -6.88 17.81 14.46
CA ALA A 272 -6.28 17.54 15.78
C ALA A 272 -5.65 16.13 15.87
N GLY A 273 -6.29 15.11 15.28
CA GLY A 273 -5.75 13.76 15.21
C GLY A 273 -4.48 13.71 14.34
N PHE A 274 -4.50 14.36 13.18
CA PHE A 274 -3.35 14.43 12.28
C PHE A 274 -2.20 15.31 12.80
N ASP A 275 -2.50 16.36 13.55
CA ASP A 275 -1.51 17.17 14.27
C ASP A 275 -0.79 16.36 15.34
N SER A 276 -1.46 15.33 15.88
CA SER A 276 -0.90 14.46 16.91
C SER A 276 -0.02 13.35 16.33
N LEU A 277 -0.03 13.09 15.01
CA LEU A 277 0.77 12.01 14.40
C LEU A 277 2.26 12.04 14.78
N GLY A 278 2.84 13.23 14.93
CA GLY A 278 4.23 13.36 15.38
C GLY A 278 4.48 12.75 16.76
N GLN A 279 3.51 12.89 17.66
CA GLN A 279 3.56 12.30 19.01
C GLN A 279 3.39 10.78 18.96
N PHE A 280 2.57 10.27 18.05
CA PHE A 280 2.37 8.82 17.89
C PHE A 280 3.67 8.17 17.40
N ILE A 281 4.32 8.78 16.40
CA ILE A 281 5.60 8.33 15.86
C ILE A 281 6.68 8.33 16.95
N ASP A 282 6.78 9.39 17.75
CA ASP A 282 7.76 9.45 18.85
C ASP A 282 7.47 8.41 19.94
N TYR A 283 6.21 8.30 20.36
CA TYR A 283 5.79 7.35 21.39
C TYR A 283 6.08 5.90 20.97
N PHE A 284 5.63 5.47 19.79
CA PHE A 284 5.92 4.13 19.28
C PHE A 284 7.41 3.92 19.03
N SER A 285 8.14 4.96 18.64
CA SER A 285 9.60 4.89 18.55
C SER A 285 10.28 4.63 19.89
N SER A 286 9.72 5.16 20.99
CA SER A 286 10.23 4.91 22.34
C SER A 286 9.96 3.48 22.82
N LEU A 287 8.89 2.84 22.33
CA LEU A 287 8.47 1.49 22.72
C LEU A 287 9.12 0.39 21.87
N PHE A 288 9.11 0.57 20.54
CA PHE A 288 9.46 -0.48 19.57
C PHE A 288 10.82 -0.24 18.90
N GLY A 289 11.52 0.81 19.32
CA GLY A 289 12.71 1.32 18.64
C GLY A 289 12.33 2.32 17.55
N ARG A 290 13.32 3.10 17.10
CA ARG A 290 13.10 4.22 16.19
C ARG A 290 12.28 3.84 14.94
N TYR A 291 11.35 4.72 14.53
CA TYR A 291 10.56 4.56 13.30
C TYR A 291 11.43 4.06 12.14
N PRO A 292 11.15 2.87 11.59
CA PRO A 292 12.12 2.15 10.76
C PRO A 292 12.42 2.86 9.43
N PHE A 293 11.48 3.67 8.94
CA PHE A 293 11.59 4.38 7.67
C PHE A 293 11.93 5.87 7.84
N TRP A 294 12.53 6.27 8.97
CA TRP A 294 12.73 7.68 9.34
C TRP A 294 13.57 8.54 8.37
N ARG A 295 14.37 7.91 7.49
CA ARG A 295 15.13 8.62 6.44
C ARG A 295 14.27 8.98 5.22
N GLU A 296 13.02 8.54 5.19
CA GLU A 296 12.05 8.88 4.16
C GLU A 296 10.94 9.74 4.75
N LYS A 297 9.72 9.23 4.83
CA LYS A 297 8.57 9.92 5.40
C LYS A 297 7.63 8.94 6.09
N TYR A 298 6.68 9.48 6.82
CA TYR A 298 5.38 8.85 7.04
C TYR A 298 4.30 9.70 6.36
N GLY A 299 3.13 9.14 6.12
CA GLY A 299 2.04 9.86 5.49
C GLY A 299 0.75 9.06 5.54
N VAL A 300 -0.35 9.77 5.40
CA VAL A 300 -1.68 9.18 5.31
C VAL A 300 -2.40 9.72 4.08
N CYS A 301 -2.91 8.81 3.26
CA CYS A 301 -3.83 9.09 2.15
C CYS A 301 -5.26 8.76 2.58
N TYR A 302 -6.12 9.78 2.65
CA TYR A 302 -7.54 9.55 2.88
C TYR A 302 -8.25 9.02 1.64
N THR A 303 -9.07 7.99 1.81
CA THR A 303 -9.85 7.33 0.77
C THR A 303 -11.23 6.93 1.30
N SER A 304 -12.01 6.20 0.51
CA SER A 304 -13.26 5.58 0.95
C SER A 304 -13.07 4.15 1.48
N LEU A 305 -11.85 3.75 1.83
CA LEU A 305 -11.59 2.43 2.40
C LEU A 305 -12.38 2.26 3.72
N PRO A 306 -13.07 1.13 3.96
CA PRO A 306 -13.87 0.96 5.18
C PRO A 306 -13.04 0.89 6.48
N GLY A 307 -11.71 0.85 6.39
CA GLY A 307 -10.77 0.82 7.51
C GLY A 307 -9.46 1.52 7.16
N GLY A 308 -8.33 0.86 7.43
CA GLY A 308 -6.99 1.27 7.02
C GLY A 308 -6.24 0.16 6.29
N MET A 309 -5.17 0.54 5.62
CA MET A 309 -4.16 -0.37 5.09
C MET A 309 -2.80 0.30 5.31
N GLU A 310 -1.91 -0.44 5.94
CA GLU A 310 -0.60 -0.06 6.44
C GLU A 310 0.46 0.27 5.38
N HIS A 311 0.10 0.53 4.11
CA HIS A 311 1.06 0.71 3.02
C HIS A 311 2.29 1.53 3.44
N GLN A 312 3.46 0.92 3.30
CA GLN A 312 4.71 1.40 3.88
C GLN A 312 4.97 2.87 3.58
N THR A 313 5.18 3.69 4.62
CA THR A 313 5.36 5.17 4.55
C THR A 313 4.19 6.00 4.02
N MET A 314 3.07 5.38 3.63
CA MET A 314 1.88 6.06 3.10
C MET A 314 0.59 5.27 3.40
N THR A 315 0.20 5.21 4.66
CA THR A 315 -1.02 4.53 5.11
C THR A 315 -2.24 5.00 4.32
N THR A 316 -3.01 4.08 3.75
CA THR A 316 -4.30 4.38 3.12
C THR A 316 -5.39 4.22 4.17
N ILE A 317 -6.17 5.27 4.45
CA ILE A 317 -7.20 5.22 5.50
C ILE A 317 -8.53 5.76 4.97
N GLY A 318 -9.66 5.19 5.35
CA GLY A 318 -10.96 5.84 5.16
C GLY A 318 -11.71 6.12 6.45
N VAL A 319 -11.27 5.56 7.58
CA VAL A 319 -11.76 5.88 8.92
C VAL A 319 -10.61 6.43 9.78
N PRO A 320 -10.26 7.72 9.65
CA PRO A 320 -9.10 8.33 10.31
C PRO A 320 -9.36 8.68 11.78
N ASN A 321 -9.87 7.72 12.54
CA ASN A 321 -9.93 7.85 14.00
C ASN A 321 -8.56 7.48 14.60
N THR A 322 -8.33 7.95 15.83
CA THR A 322 -7.08 7.74 16.56
C THR A 322 -6.68 6.26 16.68
N TYR A 323 -7.64 5.36 16.87
CA TYR A 323 -7.40 3.94 17.05
C TYR A 323 -6.86 3.29 15.76
N VAL A 324 -7.52 3.54 14.63
CA VAL A 324 -7.07 3.03 13.32
C VAL A 324 -5.71 3.65 12.97
N ILE A 325 -5.52 4.96 13.19
CA ILE A 325 -4.23 5.61 12.97
C ILE A 325 -3.10 4.95 13.78
N ALA A 326 -3.35 4.63 15.06
CA ALA A 326 -2.39 3.91 15.89
C ALA A 326 -2.12 2.49 15.36
N HIS A 327 -3.15 1.74 14.98
CA HIS A 327 -3.01 0.41 14.38
C HIS A 327 -2.13 0.43 13.11
N GLU A 328 -2.50 1.28 12.15
CA GLU A 328 -1.78 1.35 10.87
C GLU A 328 -0.35 1.90 11.02
N LEU A 329 -0.11 2.78 11.98
CA LEU A 329 1.24 3.24 12.29
C LEU A 329 2.08 2.15 12.94
N ALA A 330 1.51 1.32 13.81
CA ALA A 330 2.22 0.21 14.45
C ALA A 330 2.71 -0.82 13.42
N HIS A 331 1.94 -1.01 12.33
CA HIS A 331 2.34 -1.89 11.25
C HIS A 331 3.66 -1.51 10.56
N GLN A 332 4.05 -0.23 10.65
CA GLN A 332 5.35 0.22 10.14
C GLN A 332 6.51 -0.53 10.80
N TRP A 333 6.35 -0.99 12.05
CA TRP A 333 7.29 -1.90 12.71
C TRP A 333 6.95 -3.38 12.45
N PHE A 334 5.68 -3.74 12.63
CA PHE A 334 5.20 -5.13 12.62
C PHE A 334 4.33 -5.39 11.39
N GLY A 335 4.86 -6.11 10.41
CA GLY A 335 4.27 -6.22 9.08
C GLY A 335 5.21 -5.62 8.04
N ASP A 336 5.49 -4.32 8.12
CA ASP A 336 6.27 -3.62 7.09
C ASP A 336 7.76 -3.80 7.25
N ASN A 337 8.31 -3.48 8.43
CA ASN A 337 9.75 -3.64 8.69
C ASN A 337 10.08 -5.10 9.01
N VAL A 338 9.39 -5.67 10.01
CA VAL A 338 9.48 -7.10 10.35
C VAL A 338 8.27 -7.83 9.75
N THR A 339 8.48 -8.49 8.62
CA THR A 339 7.41 -9.21 7.91
C THR A 339 7.40 -10.68 8.30
N TYR A 340 6.20 -11.22 8.43
CA TYR A 340 5.98 -12.64 8.70
C TYR A 340 6.38 -13.52 7.50
N LYS A 341 6.72 -14.78 7.76
CA LYS A 341 7.25 -15.69 6.72
C LYS A 341 6.16 -16.19 5.76
N THR A 342 4.95 -16.40 6.26
CA THR A 342 3.82 -16.88 5.47
C THR A 342 2.56 -16.12 5.87
N TRP A 343 1.58 -16.02 4.98
CA TRP A 343 0.29 -15.43 5.33
C TRP A 343 -0.45 -16.17 6.46
N GLY A 344 -0.08 -17.42 6.78
CA GLY A 344 -0.56 -18.12 7.98
C GLY A 344 -0.05 -17.51 9.29
N ASP A 345 1.06 -16.75 9.23
CA ASP A 345 1.70 -16.08 10.35
C ASP A 345 1.31 -14.59 10.45
N VAL A 346 0.31 -14.14 9.68
CA VAL A 346 -0.14 -12.74 9.65
C VAL A 346 -0.58 -12.21 11.03
N TRP A 347 -0.96 -13.11 11.95
CA TRP A 347 -1.26 -12.76 13.34
C TRP A 347 -0.10 -12.07 14.06
N LEU A 348 1.16 -12.31 13.64
CA LEU A 348 2.33 -11.60 14.17
C LEU A 348 2.32 -10.11 13.81
N SER A 349 1.75 -9.75 12.66
CA SER A 349 1.55 -8.35 12.26
C SER A 349 0.36 -7.77 13.03
N GLU A 350 -0.82 -8.35 12.81
CA GLU A 350 -2.09 -7.84 13.35
C GLU A 350 -2.14 -7.84 14.87
N GLY A 351 -1.65 -8.91 15.51
CA GLY A 351 -1.68 -9.02 16.96
C GLY A 351 -0.81 -7.97 17.65
N PHE A 352 0.33 -7.63 17.05
CA PHE A 352 1.20 -6.57 17.56
C PHE A 352 0.61 -5.18 17.30
N ALA A 353 0.04 -4.94 16.12
CA ALA A 353 -0.63 -3.69 15.81
C ALA A 353 -1.84 -3.46 16.75
N THR A 354 -2.68 -4.48 16.95
CA THR A 354 -3.81 -4.42 17.90
C THR A 354 -3.36 -4.21 19.33
N PHE A 355 -2.23 -4.81 19.73
CA PHE A 355 -1.65 -4.56 21.05
C PHE A 355 -1.15 -3.11 21.19
N ALA A 356 -0.55 -2.55 20.15
CA ALA A 356 -0.07 -1.17 20.14
C ALA A 356 -1.21 -0.13 20.26
N GLU A 357 -2.39 -0.42 19.72
CA GLU A 357 -3.59 0.41 19.96
C GLU A 357 -3.90 0.54 21.46
N GLN A 358 -3.80 -0.57 22.22
CA GLN A 358 -4.06 -0.57 23.65
C GLN A 358 -2.98 0.18 24.43
N LEU A 359 -1.71 0.03 24.02
CA LEU A 359 -0.61 0.81 24.60
C LEU A 359 -0.77 2.31 24.35
N PHE A 360 -1.34 2.69 23.21
CA PHE A 360 -1.68 4.07 22.93
C PHE A 360 -2.85 4.56 23.80
N LEU A 361 -3.93 3.79 23.93
CA LEU A 361 -5.08 4.18 24.77
C LEU A 361 -4.74 4.35 26.26
N GLY A 362 -3.71 3.65 26.74
CA GLY A 362 -3.21 3.77 28.10
C GLY A 362 -2.25 4.94 28.34
N HIS A 363 -1.81 5.63 27.28
CA HIS A 363 -0.93 6.80 27.32
C HIS A 363 -1.76 8.08 27.28
#